data_AF-A0A924DMC6-F1
#
_entry.id   AF-A0A924DMC6-F1
#
_cell.length_a   1.000
_cell.length_b   1.000
_cell.length_c   1.000
_cell.angle_alpha   90.00
_cell.angle_beta   90.00
_cell.angle_gamma   90.00
#
_symmetry.space_group_name_H-M   'P 1'
#
loop_
_entity.id
_entity.type
_entity.pdbx_description
1 polymer ?
#
loop_
_entity_poly.entity_id
_entity_poly.type
_entity_poly.pdbx_seq_one_letter_code
_entity_poly.pdbx_strand_id
1 'polypeptide(L)'
;MKKCIPSSFFLILFIFLFSNIYLPLVHAESQSTTGYKDFPSTEYRVGLYQDTVLDLDKITHIIIVGSAVKEDSDQFFQSGLSRGYRYKELYPDHQVVIMSSPDVLNTTDDQVFEKYNIIVIKKVLEKFTAKNMLIEMNLFNRIASFDIFGHSSPWAMKIGDMNAAFSPYEHITALKLLRSKLLPNAFATLNACNTGFIIAPDLSEILQIPVAGALTSSMFERIGADGHWYKESDAIKGNYVEVNKFSYNQSVLCSLGLCNRMKPSRENYYSVWGHFTEGGLSFSKFFCKFNNSDGHCERGMANSLFGFPSVLPLSLNSNSDDFKAIVFDWLCSTGGDRDYYQKCMTGIEDAIARYDLVYQAHPSNELMCDFKSCNSTVICQNDPVNGPILGTCHLNTPINPEPTNAAREFISFMKGFDDLHRPDLKIK
;
A
#
# COMPACT_ATOMS: atom_id res chain seq x y z
N MET A 1 -63.75 34.55 -0.45
CA MET A 1 -64.24 35.19 0.79
C MET A 1 -63.05 35.74 1.56
N LYS A 2 -63.09 37.05 1.87
CA LYS A 2 -62.31 37.84 2.87
C LYS A 2 -60.77 37.66 2.87
N LYS A 3 -60.00 38.50 2.15
CA LYS A 3 -59.44 39.83 2.53
C LYS A 3 -58.82 39.87 3.94
N CYS A 4 -57.52 40.18 4.03
CA CYS A 4 -57.01 41.44 4.61
C CYS A 4 -55.47 41.53 4.54
N ILE A 5 -54.98 42.47 3.73
CA ILE A 5 -53.79 43.31 3.97
C ILE A 5 -54.34 44.68 4.41
N PRO A 6 -53.67 45.41 5.33
CA PRO A 6 -53.10 46.72 4.93
C PRO A 6 -51.74 47.01 5.63
N SER A 7 -50.70 47.48 4.89
CA SER A 7 -50.27 48.91 4.74
C SER A 7 -49.60 49.46 6.02
N SER A 8 -48.43 50.13 6.08
CA SER A 8 -47.73 51.02 5.15
C SER A 8 -46.36 51.43 5.74
N PHE A 9 -45.42 51.79 4.85
CA PHE A 9 -44.40 52.85 4.95
C PHE A 9 -43.56 53.02 6.24
N PHE A 10 -42.24 52.88 6.11
CA PHE A 10 -41.30 54.00 6.34
C PHE A 10 -39.95 53.76 5.65
N LEU A 11 -39.54 54.75 4.87
CA LEU A 11 -38.26 54.89 4.18
C LEU A 11 -37.27 55.50 5.18
N ILE A 12 -36.22 54.78 5.59
CA ILE A 12 -35.04 55.40 6.19
C ILE A 12 -33.77 54.78 5.58
N LEU A 13 -33.06 55.66 4.90
CA LEU A 13 -31.71 55.55 4.38
C LEU A 13 -30.72 55.52 5.57
N PHE A 14 -29.89 54.48 5.69
CA PHE A 14 -28.65 54.56 6.46
C PHE A 14 -27.52 53.81 5.76
N ILE A 15 -26.55 54.59 5.32
CA ILE A 15 -25.21 54.19 4.91
C ILE A 15 -24.37 54.15 6.19
N PHE A 16 -23.68 53.03 6.47
CA PHE A 16 -22.23 52.99 6.75
C PHE A 16 -21.73 51.63 7.31
N LEU A 17 -20.61 51.20 6.72
CA LEU A 17 -19.40 50.57 7.29
C LEU A 17 -19.43 49.12 7.81
N PHE A 18 -18.68 48.30 7.05
CA PHE A 18 -17.70 47.30 7.46
C PHE A 18 -18.00 46.37 8.63
N SER A 19 -18.14 45.09 8.29
CA SER A 19 -17.33 44.06 8.95
C SER A 19 -17.15 42.86 8.02
N ASN A 20 -15.88 42.59 7.76
CA ASN A 20 -15.34 41.49 6.98
C ASN A 20 -15.91 40.12 7.40
N ILE A 21 -16.44 39.36 6.43
CA ILE A 21 -16.47 37.91 6.50
C ILE A 21 -15.69 37.42 5.28
N TYR A 22 -14.46 37.00 5.56
CA TYR A 22 -13.57 36.30 4.65
C TYR A 22 -14.16 34.92 4.32
N LEU A 23 -14.59 34.74 3.08
CA LEU A 23 -14.70 33.44 2.43
C LEU A 23 -13.49 33.32 1.50
N PRO A 24 -12.59 32.33 1.64
CA PRO A 24 -11.58 32.11 0.62
C PRO A 24 -12.27 31.48 -0.60
N LEU A 25 -12.53 32.32 -1.60
CA LEU A 25 -12.61 31.91 -3.00
C LEU A 25 -11.23 31.35 -3.39
N VAL A 26 -11.14 30.04 -3.61
CA VAL A 26 -10.02 29.47 -4.35
C VAL A 26 -10.23 29.83 -5.82
N HIS A 27 -9.62 30.95 -6.23
CA HIS A 27 -9.43 31.31 -7.62
C HIS A 27 -8.46 30.31 -8.25
N ALA A 28 -8.96 29.54 -9.22
CA ALA A 28 -8.13 28.83 -10.17
C ALA A 28 -7.70 29.83 -11.25
N GLU A 29 -6.53 30.45 -11.08
CA GLU A 29 -5.80 31.07 -12.18
C GLU A 29 -4.32 31.17 -11.84
N SER A 30 -3.50 30.34 -12.50
CA SER A 30 -2.14 30.76 -12.86
C SER A 30 -1.76 30.10 -14.19
N GLN A 31 -2.01 30.83 -15.28
CA GLN A 31 -1.18 30.70 -16.46
C GLN A 31 0.19 31.32 -16.13
N SER A 32 1.21 30.47 -16.02
CA SER A 32 2.60 30.88 -16.12
C SER A 32 3.23 30.12 -17.28
N THR A 33 3.44 30.86 -18.37
CA THR A 33 4.22 30.44 -19.52
C THR A 33 5.71 30.59 -19.23
N THR A 34 6.46 29.52 -19.48
CA THR A 34 7.82 29.42 -20.08
C THR A 34 8.73 28.44 -19.33
N GLY A 35 9.25 27.43 -20.06
CA GLY A 35 10.37 26.59 -19.64
C GLY A 35 10.04 25.12 -19.38
N TYR A 36 10.36 24.25 -20.35
CA TYR A 36 10.35 22.77 -20.32
C TYR A 36 8.99 22.07 -20.10
N LYS A 37 8.26 21.86 -21.22
CA LYS A 37 7.38 20.69 -21.37
C LYS A 37 8.21 19.55 -21.97
N ASP A 38 9.11 18.98 -21.18
CA ASP A 38 9.51 17.60 -21.46
C ASP A 38 8.31 16.74 -21.08
N PHE A 39 7.73 16.06 -22.07
CA PHE A 39 6.70 15.07 -21.80
C PHE A 39 7.31 14.01 -20.86
N PRO A 40 6.59 13.56 -19.83
CA PRO A 40 7.09 12.52 -18.94
C PRO A 40 7.50 11.31 -19.80
N SER A 41 8.74 10.86 -19.60
CA SER A 41 9.28 9.68 -20.28
C SER A 41 8.37 8.50 -19.96
N THR A 42 7.72 7.93 -20.97
CA THR A 42 6.89 6.74 -20.77
C THR A 42 7.71 5.47 -20.63
N GLU A 43 9.02 5.55 -20.88
CA GLU A 43 9.97 4.45 -20.77
C GLU A 43 10.09 3.92 -19.34
N TYR A 44 10.65 2.73 -19.20
CA TYR A 44 10.99 2.20 -17.88
C TYR A 44 12.38 1.60 -17.82
N ARG A 45 12.79 1.35 -16.58
CA ARG A 45 14.08 0.77 -16.23
C ARG A 45 13.85 -0.52 -15.48
N VAL A 46 14.68 -1.51 -15.76
CA VAL A 46 14.85 -2.70 -14.92
C VAL A 46 16.23 -2.59 -14.29
N GLY A 47 16.26 -2.61 -12.97
CA GLY A 47 17.48 -2.52 -12.18
C GLY A 47 17.63 -3.69 -11.21
N LEU A 48 18.86 -3.87 -10.73
CA LEU A 48 19.21 -4.81 -9.68
C LEU A 48 19.62 -4.05 -8.42
N TYR A 49 19.13 -4.52 -7.28
CA TYR A 49 19.55 -4.02 -5.97
C TYR A 49 20.74 -4.83 -5.47
N GLN A 50 21.92 -4.21 -5.41
CA GLN A 50 23.17 -4.80 -4.89
C GLN A 50 23.65 -6.09 -5.60
N ASP A 51 23.11 -6.42 -6.76
CA ASP A 51 23.60 -7.45 -7.67
C ASP A 51 24.03 -6.78 -9.00
N THR A 52 25.03 -7.34 -9.69
CA THR A 52 25.55 -6.76 -10.95
C THR A 52 25.16 -7.55 -12.19
N VAL A 53 24.68 -8.79 -12.03
CA VAL A 53 24.35 -9.70 -13.12
C VAL A 53 22.94 -10.27 -12.88
N LEU A 54 22.10 -10.20 -13.91
CA LEU A 54 20.77 -10.79 -13.89
C LEU A 54 20.88 -12.30 -14.09
N ASP A 55 20.28 -13.09 -13.21
CA ASP A 55 20.22 -14.54 -13.31
C ASP A 55 18.76 -15.00 -13.27
N LEU A 56 18.21 -15.50 -14.39
CA LEU A 56 16.79 -15.86 -14.48
C LEU A 56 16.40 -17.07 -13.62
N ASP A 57 17.37 -17.85 -13.15
CA ASP A 57 17.18 -19.06 -12.34
C ASP A 57 17.43 -18.84 -10.84
N LYS A 58 17.96 -17.67 -10.45
CA LYS A 58 18.12 -17.26 -9.04
C LYS A 58 16.75 -16.90 -8.44
N ILE A 59 16.55 -17.20 -7.16
CA ILE A 59 15.31 -16.82 -6.46
C ILE A 59 15.17 -15.30 -6.48
N THR A 60 14.04 -14.81 -6.98
CA THR A 60 13.79 -13.39 -7.24
C THR A 60 12.72 -12.82 -6.34
N HIS A 61 13.00 -11.65 -5.76
CA HIS A 61 11.99 -10.72 -5.26
C HIS A 61 11.84 -9.58 -6.27
N ILE A 62 10.61 -9.30 -6.71
CA ILE A 62 10.34 -8.28 -7.74
C ILE A 62 9.67 -7.07 -7.07
N ILE A 63 10.30 -5.91 -7.16
CA ILE A 63 9.72 -4.64 -6.73
C ILE A 63 9.24 -3.88 -7.97
N ILE A 64 7.96 -3.55 -8.02
CA ILE A 64 7.35 -2.75 -9.08
C ILE A 64 6.97 -1.41 -8.49
N VAL A 65 7.52 -0.33 -9.06
CA VAL A 65 7.24 1.03 -8.59
C VAL A 65 6.63 1.81 -9.73
N GLY A 66 5.36 2.19 -9.56
CA GLY A 66 4.62 3.02 -10.51
C GLY A 66 5.05 4.49 -10.48
N SER A 67 4.51 5.28 -11.40
CA SER A 67 4.80 6.71 -11.48
C SER A 67 4.25 7.46 -10.26
N ALA A 68 5.08 8.32 -9.69
CA ALA A 68 4.60 9.38 -8.82
C ALA A 68 4.04 10.51 -9.67
N VAL A 69 3.02 11.21 -9.19
CA VAL A 69 2.59 12.49 -9.78
C VAL A 69 2.76 13.57 -8.72
N LYS A 70 3.57 14.60 -9.02
CA LYS A 70 3.77 15.83 -8.22
C LYS A 70 4.74 15.68 -7.01
N GLU A 71 4.31 16.09 -5.82
CA GLU A 71 5.12 16.46 -4.64
C GLU A 71 5.72 15.25 -3.87
N ASP A 72 5.16 14.05 -4.06
CA ASP A 72 5.60 12.79 -3.42
C ASP A 72 6.80 12.12 -4.14
N SER A 73 7.59 12.92 -4.85
CA SER A 73 8.08 12.54 -6.18
C SER A 73 8.81 11.19 -6.28
N ASP A 74 9.58 10.75 -5.28
CA ASP A 74 10.23 9.44 -5.27
C ASP A 74 9.88 8.55 -4.06
N GLN A 75 8.87 8.89 -3.25
CA GLN A 75 8.53 8.15 -2.02
C GLN A 75 8.05 6.72 -2.28
N PHE A 76 7.36 6.47 -3.39
CA PHE A 76 7.04 5.09 -3.83
C PHE A 76 8.32 4.29 -4.08
N PHE A 77 9.29 4.91 -4.77
CA PHE A 77 10.57 4.29 -5.07
C PHE A 77 11.34 3.98 -3.79
N GLN A 78 11.44 4.95 -2.88
CA GLN A 78 12.05 4.78 -1.57
C GLN A 78 11.38 3.66 -0.74
N SER A 79 10.05 3.59 -0.75
CA SER A 79 9.31 2.53 -0.05
C SER A 79 9.59 1.14 -0.63
N GLY A 80 9.65 1.03 -1.96
CA GLY A 80 10.06 -0.18 -2.66
C GLY A 80 11.51 -0.56 -2.36
N LEU A 81 12.43 0.40 -2.30
CA LEU A 81 13.83 0.18 -1.93
C LEU A 81 13.99 -0.31 -0.50
N SER A 82 13.24 0.28 0.43
CA SER A 82 13.25 -0.14 1.84
C SER A 82 12.87 -1.61 1.99
N ARG A 83 11.88 -2.08 1.22
CA ARG A 83 11.50 -3.50 1.10
C ARG A 83 12.61 -4.34 0.44
N GLY A 84 13.17 -3.85 -0.67
CA GLY A 84 14.26 -4.51 -1.40
C GLY A 84 15.50 -4.75 -0.54
N TYR A 85 15.88 -3.76 0.28
CA TYR A 85 16.99 -3.88 1.22
C TYR A 85 16.74 -4.98 2.26
N ARG A 86 15.52 -5.06 2.82
CA ARG A 86 15.15 -6.15 3.75
C ARG A 86 15.33 -7.52 3.11
N TYR A 87 14.89 -7.70 1.86
CA TYR A 87 15.09 -8.96 1.15
C TYR A 87 16.56 -9.31 0.97
N LYS A 88 17.40 -8.34 0.62
CA LYS A 88 18.84 -8.59 0.41
C LYS A 88 19.58 -8.89 1.72
N GLU A 89 19.19 -8.24 2.80
CA GLU A 89 19.73 -8.50 4.14
C GLU A 89 19.36 -9.92 4.63
N LEU A 90 18.12 -10.35 4.41
CA LEU A 90 17.61 -11.66 4.82
C LEU A 90 18.11 -12.80 3.95
N TYR A 91 18.19 -12.55 2.64
CA TYR A 91 18.53 -13.54 1.63
C TYR A 91 19.62 -13.01 0.70
N PRO A 92 20.89 -12.97 1.15
CA PRO A 92 22.00 -12.49 0.32
C PRO A 92 22.13 -13.21 -1.02
N ASP A 93 21.77 -14.50 -1.05
CA ASP A 93 21.79 -15.37 -2.23
C ASP A 93 20.52 -15.28 -3.08
N HIS A 94 19.56 -14.42 -2.74
CA HIS A 94 18.46 -14.06 -3.63
C HIS A 94 18.83 -12.81 -4.43
N GLN A 95 18.07 -12.56 -5.50
CA GLN A 95 18.15 -11.31 -6.25
C GLN A 95 16.92 -10.46 -5.99
N VAL A 96 17.11 -9.14 -6.06
CA VAL A 96 16.04 -8.16 -5.96
C VAL A 96 16.04 -7.33 -7.24
N VAL A 97 14.96 -7.47 -8.00
CA VAL A 97 14.77 -6.81 -9.29
C VAL A 97 13.79 -5.67 -9.10
N ILE A 98 14.14 -4.48 -9.58
CA ILE A 98 13.30 -3.29 -9.50
C ILE A 98 12.88 -2.88 -10.91
N MET A 99 11.57 -2.79 -11.14
CA MET A 99 10.98 -2.31 -12.39
C MET A 99 10.24 -1.01 -12.12
N SER A 100 10.63 0.07 -12.79
CA SER A 100 10.00 1.37 -12.53
C SER A 100 10.10 2.35 -13.70
N SER A 101 9.08 3.22 -13.77
CA SER A 101 9.09 4.50 -14.46
C SER A 101 8.75 5.56 -13.40
N PRO A 102 9.75 6.00 -12.58
CA PRO A 102 9.50 6.80 -11.40
C PRO A 102 8.75 8.11 -11.66
N ASP A 103 9.01 8.76 -12.80
CA ASP A 103 8.41 10.06 -13.19
C ASP A 103 8.56 11.14 -12.10
N VAL A 104 9.77 11.27 -11.57
CA VAL A 104 10.12 12.19 -10.47
C VAL A 104 10.24 13.61 -11.01
N LEU A 105 9.54 14.56 -10.40
CA LEU A 105 9.61 15.98 -10.77
C LEU A 105 11.06 16.50 -10.83
N ASN A 106 11.41 17.18 -11.93
CA ASN A 106 12.74 17.79 -12.17
C ASN A 106 13.93 16.80 -12.14
N THR A 107 13.69 15.50 -12.33
CA THR A 107 14.72 14.46 -12.33
C THR A 107 14.43 13.45 -13.45
N THR A 108 15.46 12.88 -14.08
CA THR A 108 15.28 11.78 -15.04
C THR A 108 15.23 10.43 -14.33
N ASP A 109 14.58 9.43 -14.91
CA ASP A 109 14.57 8.07 -14.34
C ASP A 109 15.99 7.53 -14.07
N ASP A 110 16.95 7.81 -14.96
CA ASP A 110 18.34 7.40 -14.77
C ASP A 110 18.97 8.04 -13.52
N GLN A 111 18.69 9.33 -13.28
CA GLN A 111 19.16 10.04 -12.09
C GLN A 111 18.51 9.50 -10.80
N VAL A 112 17.24 9.05 -10.86
CA VAL A 112 16.59 8.41 -9.70
C VAL A 112 17.28 7.09 -9.36
N PHE A 113 17.53 6.25 -10.35
CA PHE A 113 18.24 4.98 -10.14
C PHE A 113 19.68 5.22 -9.65
N GLU A 114 20.39 6.20 -10.22
CA GLU A 114 21.75 6.58 -9.79
C GLU A 114 21.78 7.10 -8.35
N LYS A 115 20.86 8.01 -7.99
CA LYS A 115 20.72 8.58 -6.63
C LYS A 115 20.64 7.49 -5.56
N TYR A 116 19.96 6.39 -5.87
CA TYR A 116 19.74 5.28 -4.95
C TYR A 116 20.66 4.07 -5.19
N ASN A 117 21.73 4.24 -5.97
CA ASN A 117 22.74 3.21 -6.27
C ASN A 117 22.14 1.93 -6.86
N ILE A 118 21.15 2.06 -7.75
CA ILE A 118 20.51 0.95 -8.43
C ILE A 118 21.17 0.73 -9.78
N ILE A 119 21.67 -0.48 -10.01
CA ILE A 119 22.32 -0.83 -11.26
C ILE A 119 21.24 -1.09 -12.30
N VAL A 120 21.09 -0.18 -13.26
CA VAL A 120 20.19 -0.36 -14.41
C VAL A 120 20.79 -1.41 -15.35
N ILE A 121 20.14 -2.56 -15.45
CA ILE A 121 20.54 -3.67 -16.34
C ILE A 121 19.83 -3.62 -17.68
N LYS A 122 18.68 -2.94 -17.75
CA LYS A 122 17.88 -2.81 -18.96
C LYS A 122 17.18 -1.47 -18.99
N LYS A 123 17.31 -0.75 -20.11
CA LYS A 123 16.47 0.40 -20.46
C LYS A 123 15.48 -0.07 -21.51
N VAL A 124 14.19 0.08 -21.25
CA VAL A 124 13.14 -0.32 -22.19
C VAL A 124 12.48 0.94 -22.73
N LEU A 125 12.68 1.19 -24.02
CA LEU A 125 12.20 2.38 -24.73
C LEU A 125 10.70 2.29 -25.09
N GLU A 126 9.94 1.50 -24.33
CA GLU A 126 8.51 1.31 -24.48
C GLU A 126 7.77 1.76 -23.23
N LYS A 127 6.47 2.00 -23.36
CA LYS A 127 5.61 2.37 -22.24
C LYS A 127 5.63 1.35 -21.11
N PHE A 128 5.72 1.80 -19.85
CA PHE A 128 5.58 0.89 -18.71
C PHE A 128 4.14 0.46 -18.48
N THR A 129 3.67 -0.49 -19.27
CA THR A 129 2.31 -1.04 -19.19
C THR A 129 2.28 -2.34 -18.39
N ALA A 130 1.10 -2.74 -17.92
CA ALA A 130 0.90 -4.04 -17.27
C ALA A 130 1.36 -5.21 -18.15
N LYS A 131 1.14 -5.12 -19.47
CA LYS A 131 1.64 -6.11 -20.43
C LYS A 131 3.16 -6.22 -20.38
N ASN A 132 3.87 -5.09 -20.48
CA ASN A 132 5.33 -5.07 -20.49
C ASN A 132 5.91 -5.50 -19.13
N MET A 133 5.32 -5.04 -18.03
CA MET A 133 5.64 -5.51 -16.68
C MET A 133 5.54 -7.05 -16.59
N LEU A 134 4.42 -7.64 -17.01
CA LEU A 134 4.22 -9.10 -16.95
C LEU A 134 5.14 -9.86 -17.89
N ILE A 135 5.53 -9.29 -19.04
CA ILE A 135 6.55 -9.88 -19.92
C ILE A 135 7.88 -10.00 -19.17
N GLU A 136 8.35 -8.93 -18.51
CA GLU A 136 9.59 -8.97 -17.74
C GLU A 136 9.50 -9.94 -16.56
N MET A 137 8.38 -9.95 -15.82
CA MET A 137 8.19 -10.88 -14.70
C MET A 137 8.21 -12.35 -15.15
N ASN A 138 7.65 -12.67 -16.32
CA ASN A 138 7.61 -14.04 -16.83
C ASN A 138 8.97 -14.58 -17.32
N LEU A 139 10.02 -13.74 -17.37
CA LEU A 139 11.38 -14.20 -17.67
C LEU A 139 11.98 -15.02 -16.53
N PHE A 140 11.56 -14.79 -15.28
CA PHE A 140 12.12 -15.45 -14.11
C PHE A 140 11.53 -16.85 -13.92
N ASN A 141 12.36 -17.78 -13.48
CA ASN A 141 11.95 -19.16 -13.23
C ASN A 141 11.55 -19.42 -11.77
N ARG A 142 11.96 -18.57 -10.83
CA ARG A 142 11.76 -18.77 -9.39
C ARG A 142 11.47 -17.44 -8.69
N ILE A 143 10.19 -17.13 -8.50
CA ILE A 143 9.74 -15.87 -7.89
C ILE A 143 9.27 -16.13 -6.46
N ALA A 144 9.94 -15.51 -5.49
CA ALA A 144 9.61 -15.58 -4.07
C ALA A 144 8.56 -14.54 -3.67
N SER A 145 8.58 -13.36 -4.27
CA SER A 145 7.56 -12.34 -4.02
C SER A 145 7.50 -11.32 -5.14
N PHE A 146 6.39 -10.59 -5.20
CA PHE A 146 6.38 -9.30 -5.86
C PHE A 146 5.60 -8.25 -5.04
N ASP A 147 6.13 -7.04 -5.00
CA ASP A 147 5.58 -5.93 -4.23
C ASP A 147 5.35 -4.74 -5.16
N ILE A 148 4.13 -4.24 -5.23
CA ILE A 148 3.76 -3.12 -6.10
C ILE A 148 3.53 -1.88 -5.26
N PHE A 149 4.16 -0.77 -5.62
CA PHE A 149 4.04 0.54 -4.97
C PHE A 149 3.54 1.56 -5.99
N GLY A 150 2.50 2.32 -5.65
CA GLY A 150 2.01 3.35 -6.55
C GLY A 150 0.61 3.86 -6.20
N HIS A 151 -0.04 4.48 -7.18
CA HIS A 151 -1.43 4.85 -7.08
C HIS A 151 -2.35 3.73 -7.57
N SER A 152 -3.59 3.72 -7.09
CA SER A 152 -4.61 2.79 -7.55
C SER A 152 -6.02 3.33 -7.34
N SER A 153 -6.93 2.74 -8.08
CA SER A 153 -8.35 2.74 -7.81
C SER A 153 -8.74 1.39 -7.19
N PRO A 154 -10.01 1.19 -6.80
CA PRO A 154 -10.50 -0.12 -6.44
C PRO A 154 -10.35 -1.19 -7.52
N TRP A 155 -10.29 -0.82 -8.81
CA TRP A 155 -10.33 -1.75 -9.95
C TRP A 155 -8.98 -1.94 -10.64
N ALA A 156 -8.07 -0.96 -10.55
CA ALA A 156 -6.79 -1.03 -11.23
C ALA A 156 -5.67 -0.29 -10.50
N MET A 157 -4.44 -0.82 -10.63
CA MET A 157 -3.22 -0.16 -10.18
C MET A 157 -2.59 0.64 -11.32
N LYS A 158 -2.00 1.79 -11.00
CA LYS A 158 -1.23 2.59 -11.97
C LYS A 158 0.23 2.16 -11.92
N ILE A 159 0.72 1.57 -13.01
CA ILE A 159 2.11 1.07 -13.12
C ILE A 159 3.02 2.05 -13.86
N GLY A 160 2.47 2.90 -14.73
CA GLY A 160 3.24 3.84 -15.56
C GLY A 160 2.49 5.14 -15.79
N ASP A 161 2.43 5.61 -17.03
CA ASP A 161 1.68 6.82 -17.40
C ASP A 161 0.16 6.70 -17.17
N MET A 162 -0.62 7.73 -17.52
CA MET A 162 -2.08 7.76 -17.29
C MET A 162 -2.85 6.58 -17.91
N ASN A 163 -2.30 5.92 -18.94
CA ASN A 163 -2.95 4.79 -19.62
C ASN A 163 -2.39 3.42 -19.20
N ALA A 164 -1.45 3.40 -18.25
CA ALA A 164 -0.81 2.19 -17.76
C ALA A 164 -1.50 1.63 -16.52
N ALA A 165 -2.79 1.33 -16.66
CA ALA A 165 -3.58 0.66 -15.63
C ALA A 165 -3.32 -0.85 -15.65
N PHE A 166 -3.32 -1.48 -14.47
CA PHE A 166 -3.21 -2.91 -14.26
C PHE A 166 -4.46 -3.42 -13.56
N SER A 167 -5.30 -4.13 -14.31
CA SER A 167 -6.43 -4.90 -13.81
C SER A 167 -6.11 -6.40 -13.97
N PRO A 168 -6.24 -7.24 -12.93
CA PRO A 168 -5.80 -8.64 -12.99
C PRO A 168 -6.50 -9.45 -14.08
N TYR A 169 -7.83 -9.34 -14.21
CA TYR A 169 -8.58 -10.17 -15.17
C TYR A 169 -8.28 -9.84 -16.64
N GLU A 170 -7.91 -8.60 -16.95
CA GLU A 170 -7.49 -8.21 -18.31
C GLU A 170 -6.18 -8.91 -18.74
N HIS A 171 -5.41 -9.41 -17.77
CA HIS A 171 -4.12 -10.07 -17.99
C HIS A 171 -4.09 -11.51 -17.47
N ILE A 172 -5.25 -12.15 -17.32
CA ILE A 172 -5.38 -13.49 -16.72
C ILE A 172 -4.45 -14.54 -17.35
N THR A 173 -4.26 -14.51 -18.67
CA THR A 173 -3.38 -15.45 -19.37
C THR A 173 -1.93 -15.29 -18.89
N ALA A 174 -1.39 -14.07 -18.93
CA ALA A 174 -0.02 -13.79 -18.51
C ALA A 174 0.21 -14.05 -17.01
N LEU A 175 -0.79 -13.81 -16.17
CA LEU A 175 -0.76 -14.12 -14.74
C LEU A 175 -0.78 -15.64 -14.48
N LYS A 176 -1.56 -16.41 -15.25
CA LYS A 176 -1.54 -17.89 -15.17
C LYS A 176 -0.19 -18.48 -15.57
N LEU A 177 0.49 -17.88 -16.55
CA LEU A 177 1.89 -18.24 -16.86
C LEU A 177 2.80 -17.92 -15.66
N LEU A 178 2.67 -16.72 -15.11
CA LEU A 178 3.47 -16.27 -13.96
C LEU A 178 3.32 -17.19 -12.75
N ARG A 179 2.10 -17.69 -12.50
CA ARG A 179 1.81 -18.65 -11.41
C ARG A 179 2.75 -19.84 -11.40
N SER A 180 3.10 -20.39 -12.57
CA SER A 180 4.01 -21.55 -12.68
C SER A 180 5.45 -21.25 -12.24
N LYS A 181 5.80 -19.98 -12.07
CA LYS A 181 7.12 -19.49 -11.66
C LYS A 181 7.19 -19.13 -10.18
N LEU A 182 6.04 -19.10 -9.49
CA LEU A 182 5.96 -18.75 -8.06
C LEU A 182 6.44 -19.91 -7.19
N LEU A 183 7.21 -19.57 -6.14
CA LEU A 183 7.64 -20.55 -5.14
C LEU A 183 6.50 -20.93 -4.17
N PRO A 184 6.59 -22.07 -3.45
CA PRO A 184 5.49 -22.58 -2.62
C PRO A 184 4.96 -21.64 -1.53
N ASN A 185 5.82 -20.76 -0.99
CA ASN A 185 5.44 -19.77 0.02
C ASN A 185 5.56 -18.33 -0.52
N ALA A 186 5.37 -18.18 -1.84
CA ALA A 186 5.38 -16.86 -2.46
C ALA A 186 4.17 -16.03 -2.01
N PHE A 187 4.33 -14.72 -2.05
CA PHE A 187 3.30 -13.77 -1.68
C PHE A 187 3.39 -12.51 -2.54
N ALA A 188 2.37 -11.68 -2.47
CA ALA A 188 2.41 -10.35 -3.05
C ALA A 188 1.86 -9.27 -2.10
N THR A 189 2.37 -8.05 -2.23
CA THR A 189 1.81 -6.88 -1.52
C THR A 189 1.50 -5.76 -2.49
N LEU A 190 0.33 -5.16 -2.36
CA LEU A 190 -0.14 -4.04 -3.17
C LEU A 190 -0.22 -2.78 -2.30
N ASN A 191 0.85 -2.00 -2.30
CA ASN A 191 1.05 -0.82 -1.48
C ASN A 191 0.49 0.42 -2.19
N ALA A 192 -0.85 0.48 -2.25
CA ALA A 192 -1.59 1.54 -2.90
C ALA A 192 -3.04 1.61 -2.38
N CYS A 193 -3.73 2.73 -2.60
CA CYS A 193 -5.09 2.96 -2.06
C CYS A 193 -6.13 1.98 -2.64
N ASN A 194 -7.00 1.43 -1.79
CA ASN A 194 -8.17 0.66 -2.23
C ASN A 194 -7.88 -0.63 -3.06
N THR A 195 -6.64 -1.13 -3.08
CA THR A 195 -6.29 -2.36 -3.82
C THR A 195 -6.94 -3.63 -3.27
N GLY A 196 -7.40 -3.60 -2.02
CA GLY A 196 -8.03 -4.73 -1.34
C GLY A 196 -9.46 -5.02 -1.76
N PHE A 197 -10.15 -4.12 -2.49
CA PHE A 197 -11.55 -4.34 -2.86
C PHE A 197 -11.70 -5.40 -3.96
N ILE A 198 -10.89 -5.33 -5.01
CA ILE A 198 -11.01 -6.21 -6.19
C ILE A 198 -9.63 -6.78 -6.57
N ILE A 199 -8.62 -5.92 -6.67
CA ILE A 199 -7.31 -6.29 -7.23
C ILE A 199 -6.62 -7.40 -6.42
N ALA A 200 -6.49 -7.24 -5.09
CA ALA A 200 -5.81 -8.23 -4.25
C ALA A 200 -6.56 -9.59 -4.20
N PRO A 201 -7.89 -9.63 -3.98
CA PRO A 201 -8.66 -10.88 -4.10
C PRO A 201 -8.48 -11.59 -5.45
N ASP A 202 -8.53 -10.85 -6.56
CA ASP A 202 -8.44 -11.43 -7.90
C ASP A 202 -7.04 -11.94 -8.21
N LEU A 203 -5.99 -11.21 -7.83
CA LEU A 203 -4.62 -11.70 -7.95
C LEU A 203 -4.41 -12.96 -7.10
N SER A 204 -4.96 -12.98 -5.88
CA SER A 204 -4.88 -14.15 -5.02
C SER A 204 -5.53 -15.37 -5.67
N GLU A 205 -6.70 -15.20 -6.30
CA GLU A 205 -7.38 -16.28 -7.02
C GLU A 205 -6.60 -16.74 -8.25
N ILE A 206 -6.09 -15.82 -9.07
CA ILE A 206 -5.43 -16.17 -10.32
C ILE A 206 -4.07 -16.82 -10.06
N LEU A 207 -3.28 -16.24 -9.15
CA LEU A 207 -1.91 -16.65 -8.86
C LEU A 207 -1.83 -17.74 -7.79
N GLN A 208 -2.86 -17.89 -6.96
CA GLN A 208 -2.94 -18.88 -5.88
C GLN A 208 -1.81 -18.69 -4.87
N ILE A 209 -1.63 -17.43 -4.46
CA ILE A 209 -0.73 -16.98 -3.41
C ILE A 209 -1.45 -15.93 -2.54
N PRO A 210 -1.06 -15.74 -1.27
CA PRO A 210 -1.55 -14.65 -0.46
C PRO A 210 -1.19 -13.29 -1.09
N VAL A 211 -2.18 -12.40 -1.20
CA VAL A 211 -1.99 -11.04 -1.72
C VAL A 211 -2.55 -10.02 -0.73
N ALA A 212 -1.71 -9.09 -0.29
CA ALA A 212 -2.13 -7.99 0.58
C ALA A 212 -2.61 -6.78 -0.21
N GLY A 213 -3.69 -6.12 0.24
CA GLY A 213 -4.16 -4.86 -0.31
C GLY A 213 -4.82 -3.96 0.74
N ALA A 214 -4.83 -2.65 0.47
CA ALA A 214 -5.46 -1.67 1.34
C ALA A 214 -6.96 -1.52 1.03
N LEU A 215 -7.79 -1.35 2.05
CA LEU A 215 -9.23 -1.04 1.91
C LEU A 215 -9.54 0.42 2.29
N THR A 216 -8.50 1.25 2.32
CA THR A 216 -8.52 2.69 2.58
C THR A 216 -7.45 3.39 1.75
N SER A 217 -7.14 4.66 2.04
CA SER A 217 -5.93 5.32 1.55
C SER A 217 -4.68 4.58 2.01
N SER A 218 -3.59 4.64 1.24
CA SER A 218 -2.25 4.26 1.69
C SER A 218 -1.40 5.51 1.87
N MET A 219 -0.71 5.61 3.00
CA MET A 219 0.10 6.77 3.37
C MET A 219 1.57 6.37 3.43
N PHE A 220 2.44 7.32 3.13
CA PHE A 220 3.86 7.19 3.41
C PHE A 220 4.11 7.37 4.90
N GLU A 221 5.00 6.53 5.43
CA GLU A 221 5.51 6.63 6.78
C GLU A 221 7.02 6.80 6.76
N ARG A 222 7.53 7.62 7.67
CA ARG A 222 8.96 7.85 7.86
C ARG A 222 9.38 7.52 9.28
N ILE A 223 10.54 6.88 9.42
CA ILE A 223 11.11 6.48 10.71
C ILE A 223 11.58 7.71 11.52
N GLY A 224 11.21 7.75 12.80
CA GLY A 224 11.59 8.77 13.77
C GLY A 224 12.77 8.34 14.66
N ALA A 225 13.28 9.28 15.46
CA ALA A 225 14.43 9.07 16.34
C ALA A 225 14.20 8.12 17.50
N ASP A 226 12.94 7.86 17.83
CA ASP A 226 12.52 6.88 18.86
C ASP A 226 12.24 5.48 18.29
N GLY A 227 12.48 5.26 16.99
CA GLY A 227 12.31 3.96 16.35
C GLY A 227 10.88 3.66 15.89
N HIS A 228 9.95 4.60 16.07
CA HIS A 228 8.60 4.49 15.53
C HIS A 228 8.50 5.09 14.13
N TRP A 229 7.55 4.57 13.36
CA TRP A 229 7.21 5.07 12.04
C TRP A 229 6.03 6.04 12.13
N TYR A 230 6.12 7.16 11.42
CA TYR A 230 5.16 8.26 11.49
C TYR A 230 4.64 8.58 10.10
N LYS A 231 3.32 8.75 9.97
CA LYS A 231 2.74 9.42 8.82
C LYS A 231 3.10 10.89 8.89
N GLU A 232 3.14 11.56 7.74
CA GLU A 232 3.45 12.98 7.68
C GLU A 232 2.55 13.83 8.58
N SER A 233 1.25 13.51 8.66
CA SER A 233 0.28 14.18 9.52
C SER A 233 0.55 14.02 11.01
N ASP A 234 1.20 12.93 11.41
CA ASP A 234 1.49 12.59 12.81
C ASP A 234 2.92 12.99 13.23
N ALA A 235 3.69 13.57 12.31
CA ALA A 235 5.10 13.84 12.53
C ALA A 235 5.32 15.12 13.38
N ILE A 236 6.06 14.97 14.48
CA ILE A 236 6.62 16.10 15.20
C ILE A 236 7.80 16.64 14.35
N LYS A 237 7.66 17.85 13.81
CA LYS A 237 8.71 18.50 12.99
C LYS A 237 10.08 18.41 13.68
N GLY A 238 11.06 17.82 12.99
CA GLY A 238 12.44 17.66 13.48
C GLY A 238 12.77 16.30 14.10
N ASN A 239 11.82 15.36 14.20
CA ASN A 239 12.06 14.06 14.82
C ASN A 239 12.50 12.94 13.84
N TYR A 240 12.63 13.24 12.54
CA TYR A 240 13.10 12.25 11.57
C TYR A 240 14.60 12.03 11.69
N VAL A 241 15.03 10.78 11.55
CA VAL A 241 16.45 10.44 11.56
C VAL A 241 17.08 10.63 10.18
N GLU A 242 18.39 10.85 10.18
CA GLU A 242 19.24 10.73 8.99
C GLU A 242 19.77 9.31 8.80
N VAL A 243 19.74 8.50 9.86
CA VAL A 243 20.21 7.11 9.88
C VAL A 243 19.16 6.21 10.52
N ASN A 244 18.66 5.22 9.78
CA ASN A 244 17.79 4.19 10.32
C ASN A 244 18.63 3.09 10.97
N LYS A 245 18.58 3.01 12.30
CA LYS A 245 19.25 2.00 13.12
C LYS A 245 18.28 0.94 13.69
N PHE A 246 17.00 1.02 13.32
CA PHE A 246 15.92 0.26 13.95
C PHE A 246 15.39 -0.84 13.04
N SER A 247 15.15 -0.54 11.76
CA SER A 247 14.44 -1.45 10.85
C SER A 247 15.35 -2.50 10.17
N TYR A 248 16.65 -2.42 10.40
CA TYR A 248 17.69 -3.15 9.66
C TYR A 248 18.75 -3.71 10.61
N ASN A 249 19.40 -4.80 10.21
CA ASN A 249 20.49 -5.40 10.99
C ASN A 249 21.71 -4.46 11.06
N GLN A 250 21.85 -3.56 10.08
CA GLN A 250 22.89 -2.54 10.04
C GLN A 250 22.27 -1.15 9.99
N SER A 251 22.94 -0.17 10.58
CA SER A 251 22.53 1.22 10.45
C SER A 251 22.69 1.69 9.01
N VAL A 252 21.63 2.25 8.43
CA VAL A 252 21.62 2.72 7.02
C VAL A 252 21.24 4.18 6.90
N LEU A 253 21.81 4.86 5.91
CA LEU A 253 21.52 6.26 5.64
C LEU A 253 20.13 6.42 5.00
N CYS A 254 19.34 7.37 5.52
CA CYS A 254 18.04 7.72 4.94
C CYS A 254 18.14 8.34 3.55
N SER A 255 19.29 8.93 3.20
CA SER A 255 19.55 9.45 1.85
C SER A 255 19.53 8.37 0.78
N LEU A 256 19.66 7.09 1.15
CA LEU A 256 19.53 5.93 0.27
C LEU A 256 18.07 5.47 0.08
N GLY A 257 17.10 6.23 0.58
CA GLY A 257 15.67 5.91 0.46
C GLY A 257 15.18 4.88 1.47
N LEU A 258 16.02 4.48 2.42
CA LEU A 258 15.76 3.38 3.38
C LEU A 258 15.02 3.82 4.65
N CYS A 259 14.31 4.93 4.58
CA CYS A 259 13.60 5.52 5.74
C CYS A 259 12.13 5.80 5.43
N ASN A 260 11.62 5.29 4.32
CA ASN A 260 10.23 5.42 3.92
C ASN A 260 9.60 4.03 3.76
N ARG A 261 8.34 3.92 4.14
CA ARG A 261 7.51 2.76 3.85
C ARG A 261 6.09 3.22 3.56
N MET A 262 5.22 2.29 3.20
CA MET A 262 3.80 2.55 3.03
C MET A 262 2.97 1.66 3.95
N LYS A 263 1.90 2.22 4.50
CA LYS A 263 0.85 1.49 5.21
C LYS A 263 -0.51 2.14 4.99
N PRO A 264 -1.61 1.39 5.16
CA PRO A 264 -2.94 1.98 5.10
C PRO A 264 -3.19 3.07 6.15
N SER A 265 -4.05 4.01 5.78
CA SER A 265 -4.50 5.06 6.68
C SER A 265 -5.39 4.47 7.77
N ARG A 266 -5.35 5.09 8.96
CA ARG A 266 -6.34 4.80 10.01
C ARG A 266 -7.70 5.40 9.70
N GLU A 267 -7.75 6.33 8.75
CA GLU A 267 -8.93 7.07 8.36
C GLU A 267 -9.60 6.43 7.14
N ASN A 268 -10.88 6.74 6.97
CA ASN A 268 -11.61 6.39 5.75
C ASN A 268 -10.93 7.00 4.51
N TYR A 269 -11.11 6.34 3.37
CA TYR A 269 -10.61 6.87 2.11
C TYR A 269 -11.34 8.18 1.74
N TYR A 270 -10.56 9.23 1.47
CA TYR A 270 -11.02 10.55 1.03
C TYR A 270 -10.04 11.07 -0.02
N SER A 271 -10.33 10.87 -1.30
CA SER A 271 -9.44 11.34 -2.39
C SER A 271 -10.15 11.29 -3.76
N VAL A 272 -9.40 11.13 -4.84
CA VAL A 272 -9.82 11.34 -6.24
C VAL A 272 -11.06 10.54 -6.65
N TRP A 273 -11.28 9.35 -6.07
CA TRP A 273 -12.42 8.50 -6.44
C TRP A 273 -13.70 8.88 -5.67
N GLY A 274 -13.59 9.51 -4.50
CA GLY A 274 -14.72 9.88 -3.66
C GLY A 274 -14.44 9.70 -2.17
N HIS A 275 -15.51 9.45 -1.40
CA HIS A 275 -15.51 9.42 0.06
C HIS A 275 -16.10 8.11 0.55
N PHE A 276 -15.27 7.26 1.14
CA PHE A 276 -15.68 5.93 1.61
C PHE A 276 -15.98 6.01 3.10
N THR A 277 -16.92 6.87 3.48
CA THR A 277 -17.25 7.11 4.89
C THR A 277 -17.94 5.93 5.57
N GLU A 278 -18.45 4.98 4.79
CA GLU A 278 -19.21 3.84 5.26
C GLU A 278 -18.34 2.72 5.84
N GLY A 279 -17.02 2.74 5.64
CA GLY A 279 -16.09 1.84 6.33
C GLY A 279 -14.74 1.62 5.64
N GLY A 280 -13.88 0.85 6.32
CA GLY A 280 -12.53 0.53 5.85
C GLY A 280 -11.79 -0.44 6.77
N LEU A 281 -10.47 -0.60 6.54
CA LEU A 281 -9.52 -1.24 7.44
C LEU A 281 -8.24 -0.39 7.58
N SER A 282 -7.72 -0.30 8.80
CA SER A 282 -6.51 0.49 9.11
C SER A 282 -5.18 -0.21 8.81
N PHE A 283 -5.22 -1.38 8.15
CA PHE A 283 -4.06 -2.20 7.84
C PHE A 283 -4.25 -2.90 6.48
N SER A 284 -3.15 -3.42 5.92
CA SER A 284 -3.19 -4.14 4.66
C SER A 284 -3.73 -5.54 4.89
N LYS A 285 -4.88 -5.84 4.28
CA LYS A 285 -5.56 -7.12 4.43
C LYS A 285 -5.00 -8.15 3.47
N PHE A 286 -4.70 -9.35 3.95
CA PHE A 286 -4.36 -10.48 3.09
C PHE A 286 -5.62 -11.18 2.57
N PHE A 287 -5.56 -11.53 1.30
CA PHE A 287 -6.52 -12.39 0.63
C PHE A 287 -5.83 -13.66 0.15
N CYS A 288 -6.49 -14.78 0.41
CA CYS A 288 -6.17 -16.15 0.06
C CYS A 288 -7.38 -16.80 -0.62
N LYS A 289 -7.74 -16.29 -1.81
CA LYS A 289 -8.91 -16.72 -2.61
C LYS A 289 -8.58 -18.00 -3.41
N PHE A 290 -8.12 -19.02 -2.72
CA PHE A 290 -7.71 -20.31 -3.26
C PHE A 290 -7.89 -21.44 -2.22
N ASN A 291 -7.61 -22.68 -2.60
CA ASN A 291 -7.62 -23.78 -1.64
C ASN A 291 -6.35 -23.73 -0.77
N ASN A 292 -6.52 -23.45 0.51
CA ASN A 292 -5.44 -23.33 1.50
C ASN A 292 -5.39 -24.52 2.48
N SER A 293 -5.71 -25.73 2.04
CA SER A 293 -5.73 -26.92 2.92
C SER A 293 -4.36 -27.28 3.53
N ASP A 294 -3.27 -26.83 2.92
CA ASP A 294 -1.88 -27.12 3.34
C ASP A 294 -1.22 -25.96 4.11
N GLY A 295 -1.94 -24.87 4.38
CA GLY A 295 -1.46 -23.71 5.15
C GLY A 295 -0.47 -22.79 4.43
N HIS A 296 -0.38 -22.85 3.09
CA HIS A 296 0.58 -22.01 2.36
C HIS A 296 0.21 -20.52 2.36
N CYS A 297 -1.07 -20.17 2.53
CA CYS A 297 -1.51 -18.79 2.77
C CYS A 297 -0.82 -18.21 4.01
N GLU A 298 -0.93 -18.87 5.17
CA GLU A 298 -0.35 -18.38 6.42
C GLU A 298 1.18 -18.30 6.33
N ARG A 299 1.84 -19.30 5.72
CA ARG A 299 3.30 -19.25 5.49
C ARG A 299 3.70 -18.09 4.57
N GLY A 300 2.97 -17.83 3.49
CA GLY A 300 3.24 -16.70 2.61
C GLY A 300 2.97 -15.35 3.29
N MET A 301 1.91 -15.25 4.09
CA MET A 301 1.65 -14.10 4.95
C MET A 301 2.83 -13.85 5.91
N ALA A 302 3.27 -14.87 6.64
CA ALA A 302 4.39 -14.73 7.57
C ALA A 302 5.70 -14.37 6.85
N ASN A 303 5.98 -15.00 5.71
CA ASN A 303 7.12 -14.66 4.84
C ASN A 303 7.11 -13.19 4.42
N SER A 304 5.93 -12.59 4.23
CA SER A 304 5.81 -11.18 3.87
C SER A 304 6.30 -10.24 4.97
N LEU A 305 6.21 -10.62 6.25
CA LEU A 305 6.63 -9.75 7.35
C LEU A 305 8.14 -9.71 7.54
N PHE A 306 8.88 -10.74 7.12
CA PHE A 306 10.34 -10.69 7.12
C PHE A 306 10.88 -9.56 6.21
N GLY A 307 10.28 -9.42 5.02
CA GLY A 307 10.60 -8.34 4.08
C GLY A 307 10.09 -6.96 4.48
N PHE A 308 9.31 -6.83 5.56
CA PHE A 308 8.67 -5.57 5.93
C PHE A 308 9.63 -4.66 6.72
N PRO A 309 9.89 -3.41 6.28
CA PRO A 309 10.67 -2.46 7.07
C PRO A 309 9.86 -2.04 8.30
N SER A 310 10.15 -2.66 9.45
CA SER A 310 9.36 -2.55 10.68
C SER A 310 10.09 -1.78 11.79
N VAL A 311 9.55 -1.77 13.01
CA VAL A 311 10.11 -1.11 14.20
C VAL A 311 11.35 -1.81 14.77
N LEU A 312 11.58 -3.06 14.38
CA LEU A 312 12.79 -3.85 14.67
C LEU A 312 13.13 -4.74 13.46
N PRO A 313 14.38 -5.20 13.31
CA PRO A 313 14.76 -6.06 12.20
C PRO A 313 14.44 -7.52 12.52
N LEU A 314 13.66 -8.17 11.64
CA LEU A 314 13.49 -9.62 11.72
C LEU A 314 14.64 -10.35 11.04
N SER A 315 14.96 -11.54 11.56
CA SER A 315 15.87 -12.50 10.94
C SER A 315 15.18 -13.86 10.87
N LEU A 316 15.68 -14.79 10.05
CA LEU A 316 15.15 -16.15 9.97
C LEU A 316 15.30 -16.96 11.27
N ASN A 317 16.03 -16.43 12.25
CA ASN A 317 16.20 -17.03 13.59
C ASN A 317 15.51 -16.20 14.68
N SER A 318 14.74 -15.17 14.32
CA SER A 318 13.98 -14.38 15.28
C SER A 318 13.00 -15.26 16.04
N ASN A 319 12.72 -14.89 17.29
CA ASN A 319 11.78 -15.63 18.12
C ASN A 319 10.33 -15.19 17.87
N SER A 320 9.38 -15.89 18.50
CA SER A 320 7.95 -15.61 18.35
C SER A 320 7.55 -14.21 18.87
N ASP A 321 8.21 -13.70 19.91
CA ASP A 321 7.89 -12.39 20.50
C ASP A 321 8.33 -11.24 19.57
N ASP A 322 9.52 -11.34 18.96
CA ASP A 322 9.99 -10.39 17.95
C ASP A 322 9.05 -10.38 16.73
N PHE A 323 8.64 -11.57 16.27
CA PHE A 323 7.70 -11.69 15.17
C PHE A 323 6.33 -11.10 15.52
N LYS A 324 5.81 -11.39 16.73
CA LYS A 324 4.57 -10.83 17.26
C LYS A 324 4.58 -9.30 17.27
N ALA A 325 5.69 -8.68 17.66
CA ALA A 325 5.85 -7.22 17.63
C ALA A 325 5.69 -6.65 16.20
N ILE A 326 6.20 -7.36 15.18
CA ILE A 326 6.01 -6.96 13.77
C ILE A 326 4.59 -7.20 13.28
N VAL A 327 3.93 -8.26 13.73
CA VAL A 327 2.51 -8.46 13.43
C VAL A 327 1.68 -7.29 13.96
N PHE A 328 1.98 -6.79 15.16
CA PHE A 328 1.32 -5.59 15.67
C PHE A 328 1.69 -4.32 14.89
N ASP A 329 2.96 -4.13 14.52
CA ASP A 329 3.33 -3.03 13.63
C ASP A 329 2.68 -3.15 12.24
N TRP A 330 2.32 -4.33 11.76
CA TRP A 330 1.55 -4.48 10.52
C TRP A 330 0.08 -4.09 10.71
N LEU A 331 -0.57 -4.61 11.76
CA LEU A 331 -2.01 -4.50 11.97
C LEU A 331 -2.46 -3.19 12.65
N CYS A 332 -1.62 -2.63 13.50
CA CYS A 332 -1.92 -1.41 14.25
C CYS A 332 -1.28 -0.21 13.56
N SER A 333 -2.02 0.89 13.45
CA SER A 333 -1.52 2.12 12.84
C SER A 333 -0.38 2.75 13.66
N THR A 334 0.42 3.63 13.04
CA THR A 334 1.66 4.22 13.58
C THR A 334 1.71 4.51 15.07
N GLY A 335 2.89 4.28 15.68
CA GLY A 335 3.19 4.58 17.08
C GLY A 335 3.22 6.07 17.46
N GLY A 336 2.95 6.99 16.52
CA GLY A 336 2.79 8.41 16.83
C GLY A 336 1.58 8.72 17.71
N ASP A 337 0.53 7.89 17.61
CA ASP A 337 -0.56 7.85 18.58
C ASP A 337 -0.39 6.61 19.45
N ARG A 338 0.43 6.76 20.51
CA ARG A 338 0.79 5.66 21.42
C ARG A 338 -0.44 5.04 22.08
N ASP A 339 -1.44 5.86 22.40
CA ASP A 339 -2.68 5.39 23.00
C ASP A 339 -3.48 4.52 22.03
N TYR A 340 -3.61 4.95 20.77
CA TYR A 340 -4.26 4.15 19.74
C TYR A 340 -3.51 2.84 19.45
N TYR A 341 -2.18 2.90 19.31
CA TYR A 341 -1.36 1.71 19.06
C TYR A 341 -1.50 0.69 20.19
N GLN A 342 -1.40 1.14 21.45
CA GLN A 342 -1.54 0.27 22.61
C GLN A 342 -2.94 -0.32 22.72
N LYS A 343 -3.99 0.49 22.48
CA LYS A 343 -5.39 0.01 22.44
C LYS A 343 -5.57 -1.06 21.37
N CYS A 344 -4.94 -0.90 20.21
CA CYS A 344 -4.96 -1.89 19.14
C CYS A 344 -4.30 -3.20 19.53
N MET A 345 -3.10 -3.16 20.10
CA MET A 345 -2.42 -4.37 20.57
C MET A 345 -3.25 -5.11 21.61
N THR A 346 -3.63 -4.41 22.68
CA THR A 346 -4.39 -4.99 23.79
C THR A 346 -5.76 -5.50 23.32
N GLY A 347 -6.43 -4.77 22.45
CA GLY A 347 -7.72 -5.19 21.89
C GLY A 347 -7.65 -6.49 21.09
N ILE A 348 -6.59 -6.67 20.29
CA ILE A 348 -6.33 -7.94 19.57
C ILE A 348 -6.06 -9.07 20.55
N GLU A 349 -5.18 -8.84 21.54
CA GLU A 349 -4.83 -9.86 22.54
C GLU A 349 -6.04 -10.29 23.39
N ASP A 350 -6.84 -9.33 23.84
CA ASP A 350 -8.04 -9.59 24.63
C ASP A 350 -9.08 -10.38 23.81
N ALA A 351 -9.26 -10.05 22.53
CA ALA A 351 -10.17 -10.78 21.64
C ALA A 351 -9.74 -12.23 21.42
N ILE A 352 -8.43 -12.48 21.34
CA ILE A 352 -7.87 -13.83 21.27
C ILE A 352 -8.07 -14.57 22.61
N ALA A 353 -7.78 -13.91 23.73
CA ALA A 353 -7.92 -14.49 25.06
C ALA A 353 -9.39 -14.85 25.41
N ARG A 354 -10.35 -14.09 24.89
CA ARG A 354 -11.79 -14.37 25.03
C ARG A 354 -12.31 -15.40 24.03
N TYR A 355 -11.52 -15.81 23.03
CA TYR A 355 -11.90 -16.72 21.95
C TYR A 355 -13.05 -16.24 21.05
N ASP A 356 -13.45 -14.97 21.12
CA ASP A 356 -14.48 -14.39 20.25
C ASP A 356 -13.87 -13.74 18.98
N LEU A 357 -12.58 -13.38 19.04
CA LEU A 357 -11.85 -12.65 17.99
C LEU A 357 -12.43 -11.27 17.67
N VAL A 358 -13.39 -10.78 18.46
CA VAL A 358 -14.10 -9.53 18.20
C VAL A 358 -13.29 -8.34 18.71
N TYR A 359 -12.78 -7.54 17.78
CA TYR A 359 -12.10 -6.27 18.02
C TYR A 359 -12.21 -5.35 16.80
N GLN A 360 -12.67 -4.12 17.02
CA GLN A 360 -12.74 -3.08 15.99
C GLN A 360 -11.42 -2.30 15.96
N ALA A 361 -10.55 -2.62 15.00
CA ALA A 361 -9.29 -1.92 14.84
C ALA A 361 -9.47 -0.58 14.11
N HIS A 362 -10.41 -0.53 13.16
CA HIS A 362 -10.70 0.69 12.42
C HIS A 362 -11.58 1.67 13.25
N PRO A 363 -11.29 2.98 13.29
CA PRO A 363 -12.08 3.93 14.10
C PRO A 363 -13.56 4.01 13.71
N SER A 364 -13.89 3.83 12.44
CA SER A 364 -15.26 3.72 11.91
C SER A 364 -15.68 2.27 11.65
N ASN A 365 -16.81 2.07 10.98
CA ASN A 365 -17.29 0.74 10.59
C ASN A 365 -16.17 -0.05 9.91
N GLU A 366 -15.82 -1.18 10.51
CA GLU A 366 -14.79 -2.08 10.01
C GLU A 366 -15.43 -3.06 9.02
N LEU A 367 -14.93 -3.11 7.79
CA LEU A 367 -15.54 -3.96 6.75
C LEU A 367 -15.59 -5.42 7.19
N MET A 368 -16.71 -6.09 6.93
CA MET A 368 -16.85 -7.53 7.18
C MET A 368 -16.12 -8.29 6.07
N CYS A 369 -14.90 -8.74 6.37
CA CYS A 369 -14.09 -9.48 5.42
C CYS A 369 -13.71 -10.87 5.96
N ASP A 370 -13.48 -11.79 5.04
CA ASP A 370 -12.76 -13.04 5.30
C ASP A 370 -11.46 -13.06 4.46
N PHE A 371 -10.76 -14.19 4.41
CA PHE A 371 -9.57 -14.30 3.58
C PHE A 371 -9.89 -14.39 2.08
N LYS A 372 -11.13 -14.37 1.62
CA LYS A 372 -11.46 -14.45 0.19
C LYS A 372 -11.94 -13.11 -0.37
N SER A 373 -12.74 -12.37 0.39
CA SER A 373 -13.29 -11.09 -0.03
C SER A 373 -13.81 -10.26 1.15
N CYS A 374 -14.37 -9.10 0.85
CA CYS A 374 -15.12 -8.26 1.79
C CYS A 374 -16.57 -8.13 1.34
N ASN A 375 -17.51 -8.09 2.29
CA ASN A 375 -18.91 -7.79 2.02
C ASN A 375 -19.10 -6.27 1.85
N SER A 376 -18.60 -5.75 0.74
CA SER A 376 -18.64 -4.34 0.40
C SER A 376 -18.59 -4.19 -1.12
N THR A 377 -19.29 -3.20 -1.66
CA THR A 377 -19.22 -2.85 -3.09
C THR A 377 -18.94 -1.37 -3.25
N VAL A 378 -17.98 -1.04 -4.12
CA VAL A 378 -17.75 0.36 -4.51
C VAL A 378 -18.81 0.74 -5.55
N ILE A 379 -19.60 1.77 -5.24
CA ILE A 379 -20.63 2.31 -6.13
C ILE A 379 -20.22 3.71 -6.54
N CYS A 380 -20.23 3.98 -7.85
CA CYS A 380 -19.93 5.28 -8.42
C CYS A 380 -21.06 5.72 -9.34
N GLN A 381 -21.19 7.03 -9.53
CA GLN A 381 -21.91 7.52 -10.70
C GLN A 381 -21.08 7.18 -11.94
N ASN A 382 -21.74 6.69 -12.98
CA ASN A 382 -21.07 6.30 -14.22
C ASN A 382 -21.48 7.24 -15.34
N ASP A 383 -20.48 7.76 -16.04
CA ASP A 383 -20.66 8.31 -17.38
C ASP A 383 -20.66 7.15 -18.39
N PRO A 384 -21.64 7.05 -19.30
CA PRO A 384 -21.73 5.94 -20.25
C PRO A 384 -20.52 5.79 -21.18
N VAL A 385 -19.75 6.86 -21.40
CA VAL A 385 -18.61 6.88 -22.32
C VAL A 385 -17.29 6.72 -21.56
N ASN A 386 -17.17 7.36 -20.40
CA ASN A 386 -15.90 7.52 -19.68
C ASN A 386 -15.81 6.66 -18.41
N GLY A 387 -16.87 5.96 -18.03
CA GLY A 387 -16.89 5.10 -16.85
C GLY A 387 -17.13 5.86 -15.53
N PRO A 388 -16.58 5.39 -14.40
CA PRO A 388 -16.79 6.02 -13.10
C PRO A 388 -16.38 7.49 -13.06
N ILE A 389 -17.28 8.35 -12.61
CA ILE A 389 -17.03 9.79 -12.45
C ILE A 389 -16.22 10.01 -11.17
N LEU A 390 -15.07 10.69 -11.30
CA LEU A 390 -14.20 11.03 -10.18
C LEU A 390 -14.97 11.77 -9.07
N GLY A 391 -14.64 11.48 -7.82
CA GLY A 391 -15.26 12.08 -6.64
C GLY A 391 -16.67 11.56 -6.30
N THR A 392 -17.27 10.70 -7.11
CA THR A 392 -18.66 10.23 -6.91
C THR A 392 -18.77 8.86 -6.25
N CYS A 393 -17.66 8.17 -6.06
CA CYS A 393 -17.66 6.83 -5.50
C CYS A 393 -17.86 6.84 -3.98
N HIS A 394 -18.63 5.87 -3.49
CA HIS A 394 -18.85 5.57 -2.08
C HIS A 394 -18.95 4.06 -1.88
N LEU A 395 -18.95 3.59 -0.63
CA LEU A 395 -19.11 2.18 -0.32
C LEU A 395 -20.56 1.85 0.02
N ASN A 396 -21.08 0.78 -0.57
CA ASN A 396 -22.25 0.10 -0.07
C ASN A 396 -21.81 -1.12 0.73
N THR A 397 -22.00 -1.07 2.04
CA THR A 397 -21.60 -2.12 2.98
C THR A 397 -22.54 -2.13 4.18
N PRO A 398 -22.89 -3.32 4.73
CA PRO A 398 -23.59 -3.39 6.00
C PRO A 398 -22.70 -2.92 7.15
N ILE A 399 -23.33 -2.52 8.25
CA ILE A 399 -22.63 -2.32 9.52
C ILE A 399 -22.12 -3.68 10.00
N ASN A 400 -20.88 -3.72 10.46
CA ASN A 400 -20.27 -4.90 11.04
C ASN A 400 -20.32 -4.80 12.58
N PRO A 401 -21.24 -5.51 13.26
CA PRO A 401 -21.37 -5.44 14.70
C PRO A 401 -20.27 -6.21 15.44
N GLU A 402 -19.60 -7.15 14.77
CA GLU A 402 -18.63 -8.08 15.36
C GLU A 402 -17.37 -8.16 14.47
N PRO A 403 -16.58 -7.07 14.37
CA PRO A 403 -15.38 -7.06 13.55
C PRO A 403 -14.32 -8.01 14.09
N THR A 404 -13.80 -8.88 13.22
CA THR A 404 -12.82 -9.91 13.59
C THR A 404 -11.52 -9.86 12.76
N ASN A 405 -11.37 -8.89 11.86
CA ASN A 405 -10.30 -8.96 10.86
C ASN A 405 -8.91 -8.93 11.49
N ALA A 406 -8.66 -7.99 12.41
CA ALA A 406 -7.34 -7.83 13.02
C ALA A 406 -6.90 -9.08 13.82
N ALA A 407 -7.78 -9.64 14.64
CA ALA A 407 -7.46 -10.83 15.43
C ALA A 407 -7.27 -12.08 14.55
N ARG A 408 -8.07 -12.24 13.48
CA ARG A 408 -7.90 -13.35 12.53
C ARG A 408 -6.58 -13.26 11.76
N GLU A 409 -6.24 -12.07 11.27
CA GLU A 409 -4.95 -11.83 10.60
C GLU A 409 -3.78 -12.12 11.55
N PHE A 410 -3.85 -11.64 12.79
CA PHE A 410 -2.84 -11.91 13.82
C PHE A 410 -2.61 -13.42 14.00
N ILE A 411 -3.67 -14.20 14.22
CA ILE A 411 -3.58 -15.66 14.39
C ILE A 411 -2.96 -16.31 13.14
N SER A 412 -3.36 -15.89 11.94
CA SER A 412 -2.83 -16.42 10.69
C SER A 412 -1.33 -16.12 10.51
N PHE A 413 -0.87 -14.92 10.86
CA PHE A 413 0.56 -14.61 10.85
C PHE A 413 1.35 -15.48 11.83
N MET A 414 0.88 -15.60 13.08
CA MET A 414 1.56 -16.39 14.10
C MET A 414 1.62 -17.87 13.72
N LYS A 415 0.52 -18.44 13.21
CA LYS A 415 0.47 -19.81 12.70
C LYS A 415 1.46 -20.01 11.55
N GLY A 416 1.50 -19.07 10.60
CA GLY A 416 2.44 -19.14 9.48
C GLY A 416 3.89 -19.10 9.90
N PHE A 417 4.21 -18.30 10.92
CA PHE A 417 5.55 -18.23 11.51
C PHE A 417 5.94 -19.54 12.19
N ASP A 418 5.05 -20.13 12.99
CA ASP A 418 5.28 -21.42 13.64
C ASP A 418 5.51 -22.54 12.61
N ASP A 419 4.69 -22.58 11.55
CA ASP A 419 4.82 -23.54 10.45
C ASP A 419 6.17 -23.45 9.71
N LEU A 420 6.75 -22.24 9.62
CA LEU A 420 8.06 -22.01 8.98
C LEU A 420 9.24 -22.43 9.88
N HIS A 421 9.12 -22.29 11.20
CA HIS A 421 10.22 -22.56 12.14
C HIS A 421 10.20 -23.96 12.76
N ARG A 422 9.07 -24.66 12.66
CA ARG A 422 8.88 -26.00 13.22
C ARG A 422 8.31 -26.97 12.18
N PRO A 423 9.00 -27.19 11.05
CA PRO A 423 8.48 -28.05 9.98
C PRO A 423 8.31 -29.51 10.42
N ASP A 424 8.98 -29.92 11.50
CA ASP A 424 8.99 -31.24 12.12
C ASP A 424 7.79 -31.52 13.05
N LEU A 425 7.07 -30.49 13.50
CA LEU A 425 5.94 -30.60 14.43
C LEU A 425 4.57 -30.64 13.75
N LYS A 426 4.50 -30.98 12.46
CA LYS A 426 3.22 -31.25 11.79
C LYS A 426 2.52 -32.41 12.51
N ILE A 427 1.56 -32.07 13.37
CA ILE A 427 0.64 -33.03 13.99
C ILE A 427 -0.07 -33.73 12.83
N LYS A 428 0.16 -35.04 12.73
CA LYS A 428 -0.48 -35.93 11.76
C LYS A 428 -1.98 -35.96 11.93
#